data_AF-A0A2A9ETA5-F1
#
_entry.id   AF-A0A2A9ETA5-F1
#
_cell.length_a   1.000
_cell.length_b   1.000
_cell.length_c   1.000
_cell.angle_alpha   90.00
_cell.angle_beta   90.00
_cell.angle_gamma   90.00
#
_symmetry.space_group_name_H-M   'P 1'
#
loop_
_entity.id
_entity.type
_entity.pdbx_description
1 polymer ?
#
loop_
_entity_poly.entity_id
_entity_poly.type
_entity_poly.pdbx_seq_one_letter_code
_entity_poly.pdbx_strand_id
1 'polypeptide(L)'
;MPSTSSSGPGAVRTAAGRIELNVRPPHERRRLVVVNTGDRPVQVGSHLHLPDANPALEMDRGRAHGFRLDIPAGTSQRFEPGASREVDVVTLRGARRVPGLQRGRTDGGELGPVATEGEAR
;
A
#
# COMPACT_ATOMS: atom_id res chain seq x y z
N MET A 1 -20.95 -15.11 8.85
CA MET A 1 -19.55 -15.56 8.78
C MET A 1 -19.55 -16.95 8.15
N PRO A 2 -18.79 -17.23 7.08
CA PRO A 2 -18.73 -18.58 6.52
C PRO A 2 -18.11 -19.54 7.54
N SER A 3 -18.76 -20.66 7.81
CA SER A 3 -18.19 -21.75 8.60
C SER A 3 -17.26 -22.56 7.72
N THR A 4 -15.95 -22.41 7.88
CA THR A 4 -14.99 -23.35 7.28
C THR A 4 -15.05 -24.65 8.08
N SER A 5 -15.66 -25.69 7.54
CA SER A 5 -15.56 -27.02 8.12
C SER A 5 -14.15 -27.56 7.88
N SER A 6 -13.58 -28.25 8.89
CA SER A 6 -12.28 -28.91 8.78
C SER A 6 -12.39 -30.35 8.27
N SER A 7 -13.62 -30.84 8.08
CA SER A 7 -13.95 -32.16 7.58
C SER A 7 -15.16 -32.12 6.63
N GLY A 8 -15.25 -33.14 5.77
CA GLY A 8 -16.29 -33.28 4.75
C GLY A 8 -15.89 -32.77 3.35
N PRO A 9 -16.66 -33.10 2.31
CA PRO A 9 -16.43 -32.60 0.95
C PRO A 9 -16.41 -31.06 0.92
N GLY A 10 -15.35 -30.47 0.38
CA GLY A 10 -15.17 -29.02 0.31
C GLY A 10 -14.48 -28.38 1.52
N ALA A 11 -14.10 -29.17 2.54
CA ALA A 11 -13.34 -28.68 3.69
C ALA A 11 -11.92 -28.25 3.31
N VAL A 12 -11.46 -27.13 3.86
CA VAL A 12 -10.08 -26.66 3.73
C VAL A 12 -9.33 -26.92 5.04
N ARG A 13 -8.23 -27.67 4.96
CA ARG A 13 -7.37 -27.98 6.11
C ARG A 13 -6.08 -27.20 5.97
N THR A 14 -5.88 -26.20 6.84
CA THR A 14 -4.66 -25.41 6.89
C THR A 14 -3.78 -25.84 8.06
N ALA A 15 -2.47 -25.66 7.92
CA ALA A 15 -1.58 -25.75 9.07
C ALA A 15 -1.86 -24.59 10.04
N ALA A 16 -1.70 -24.84 11.34
CA ALA A 16 -1.68 -23.77 12.32
C ALA A 16 -0.44 -22.89 12.09
N GLY A 17 -0.59 -21.58 12.23
CA GLY A 17 0.52 -20.65 12.09
C GLY A 17 0.08 -19.28 11.57
N ARG A 18 1.02 -18.35 11.50
CA ARG A 18 0.85 -17.03 10.90
C ARG A 18 1.68 -16.95 9.63
N ILE A 19 1.09 -16.39 8.58
CA ILE A 19 1.81 -16.07 7.35
C ILE A 19 2.27 -14.62 7.47
N GLU A 20 3.58 -14.40 7.40
CA GLU A 20 4.13 -13.06 7.27
C GLU A 20 3.99 -12.58 5.83
N LEU A 21 3.47 -11.37 5.65
CA LEU A 21 3.24 -10.76 4.34
C LEU A 21 4.28 -9.68 4.08
N ASN A 22 4.64 -9.50 2.82
CA ASN A 22 5.51 -8.41 2.37
C ASN A 22 6.83 -8.30 3.16
N VAL A 23 7.53 -9.43 3.37
CA VAL A 23 8.86 -9.40 4.01
C VAL A 23 9.81 -8.51 3.20
N ARG A 24 10.36 -7.49 3.85
CA ARG A 24 11.16 -6.42 3.23
C ARG A 24 12.27 -5.95 4.17
N PRO A 25 13.43 -5.53 3.63
CA PRO A 25 14.45 -4.84 4.41
C PRO A 25 13.92 -3.54 5.05
N PRO A 26 14.50 -3.05 6.15
CA PRO A 26 14.05 -1.83 6.84
C PRO A 26 13.92 -0.60 5.92
N HIS A 27 14.86 -0.39 4.99
CA HIS A 27 14.82 0.75 4.07
C HIS A 27 13.66 0.72 3.07
N GLU A 28 13.05 -0.45 2.85
CA GLU A 28 11.91 -0.66 1.96
C GLU A 28 10.55 -0.58 2.67
N ARG A 29 10.56 -0.31 3.97
CA ARG A 29 9.37 -0.17 4.80
C ARG A 29 9.37 1.20 5.44
N ARG A 30 8.22 1.88 5.41
CA ARG A 30 8.08 3.21 6.01
C ARG A 30 6.70 3.37 6.62
N ARG A 31 6.57 4.36 7.49
CA ARG A 31 5.26 4.86 7.94
C ARG A 31 5.03 6.24 7.39
N LEU A 32 3.80 6.45 6.92
CA LEU A 32 3.34 7.71 6.41
C LEU A 32 2.05 8.08 7.11
N VAL A 33 1.92 9.36 7.44
CA VAL A 33 0.64 9.92 7.89
C VAL A 33 -0.14 10.33 6.64
N VAL A 34 -1.38 9.86 6.56
CA VAL A 34 -2.31 10.19 5.49
C VAL A 34 -3.53 10.85 6.11
N VAL A 35 -3.86 12.05 5.63
CA VAL A 35 -5.01 12.84 6.08
C VAL A 35 -5.97 13.02 4.92
N ASN A 36 -7.24 12.70 5.11
CA ASN A 36 -8.26 13.02 4.11
C ASN A 36 -8.80 14.44 4.37
N THR A 37 -8.40 15.39 3.54
CA THR A 37 -8.86 16.78 3.60
C THR A 37 -10.12 17.02 2.77
N GLY A 38 -10.60 15.99 2.05
CA GLY A 38 -11.83 16.04 1.28
C GLY A 38 -13.09 15.94 2.15
N ASP A 39 -14.21 16.25 1.50
CA ASP A 39 -15.57 16.15 2.05
C ASP A 39 -16.19 14.75 1.91
N ARG A 40 -15.50 13.84 1.24
CA ARG A 40 -15.98 12.49 0.91
C ARG A 40 -15.02 11.42 1.41
N PRO A 41 -15.53 10.23 1.78
CA PRO A 41 -14.68 9.11 2.16
C PRO A 41 -13.84 8.65 0.96
N VAL A 42 -12.58 8.33 1.21
CA VAL A 42 -11.63 7.81 0.21
C VAL A 42 -11.15 6.43 0.63
N GLN A 43 -11.11 5.49 -0.31
CA GLN A 43 -10.64 4.13 -0.07
C GLN A 43 -9.46 3.82 -0.99
N VAL A 44 -8.34 3.41 -0.40
CA VAL A 44 -7.09 3.14 -1.10
C VAL A 44 -6.79 1.64 -1.04
N GLY A 45 -6.59 1.02 -2.21
CA GLY A 45 -6.28 -0.40 -2.31
C GLY A 45 -4.82 -0.74 -1.99
N SER A 46 -4.58 -2.00 -1.65
CA SER A 46 -3.25 -2.55 -1.31
C SER A 46 -2.14 -2.28 -2.33
N HIS A 47 -2.44 -2.20 -3.63
CA HIS A 47 -1.45 -2.10 -4.71
C HIS A 47 -1.46 -0.76 -5.45
N LEU A 48 -2.19 0.23 -4.95
CA LEU A 48 -2.16 1.57 -5.54
C LEU A 48 -0.80 2.23 -5.24
N HIS A 49 -0.23 2.90 -6.24
CA HIS A 49 0.90 3.79 -6.02
C HIS A 49 0.41 5.02 -5.25
N LEU A 50 0.89 5.17 -4.00
CA LEU A 50 0.37 6.17 -3.07
C LEU A 50 0.45 7.63 -3.57
N PRO A 51 1.50 8.07 -4.29
CA PRO A 51 1.54 9.41 -4.88
C PRO A 51 0.42 9.65 -5.88
N ASP A 52 -0.06 8.61 -6.58
CA ASP A 52 -1.15 8.70 -7.55
C ASP A 52 -2.55 8.53 -6.91
N ALA A 53 -2.61 8.47 -5.58
CA ALA A 53 -3.88 8.46 -4.86
C ALA A 53 -4.66 9.78 -5.05
N ASN A 54 -5.88 9.80 -4.53
CA ASN A 54 -6.77 10.96 -4.62
C ASN A 54 -6.05 12.23 -4.11
N PRO A 55 -6.05 13.36 -4.86
CA PRO A 55 -5.43 14.61 -4.43
C PRO A 55 -5.92 15.15 -3.08
N ALA A 56 -7.15 14.79 -2.67
CA ALA A 56 -7.72 15.12 -1.36
C ALA A 56 -7.07 14.36 -0.19
N LEU A 57 -6.21 13.37 -0.47
CA LEU A 57 -5.35 12.76 0.54
C LEU A 57 -4.05 13.56 0.63
N GLU A 58 -3.89 14.25 1.75
CA GLU A 58 -2.66 14.91 2.14
C GLU A 58 -1.69 13.90 2.74
N MET A 59 -0.51 13.80 2.14
CA MET A 59 0.59 12.95 2.56
C MET A 59 1.89 13.46 1.94
N ASP A 60 3.03 13.04 2.47
CA ASP A 60 4.34 13.30 1.87
C ASP A 60 4.51 12.46 0.59
N ARG A 61 4.17 13.05 -0.57
CA ARG A 61 4.24 12.37 -1.87
C ARG A 61 5.66 12.03 -2.29
N GLY A 62 6.66 12.81 -1.87
CA GLY A 62 8.07 12.53 -2.13
C GLY A 62 8.51 11.25 -1.41
N ARG A 63 8.15 11.12 -0.12
CA ARG A 63 8.43 9.91 0.66
C ARG A 63 7.56 8.72 0.27
N ALA A 64 6.37 8.95 -0.32
CA ALA A 64 5.48 7.92 -0.83
C ALA A 64 5.87 7.40 -2.22
N HIS A 65 6.81 8.04 -2.91
CA HIS A 65 7.18 7.69 -4.28
C HIS A 65 7.77 6.28 -4.38
N GLY A 66 7.12 5.44 -5.20
CA GLY A 66 7.44 4.03 -5.36
C GLY A 66 6.97 3.12 -4.23
N PHE A 67 6.07 3.59 -3.36
CA PHE A 67 5.47 2.82 -2.27
C PHE A 67 3.98 2.51 -2.49
N ARG A 68 3.53 1.43 -1.86
CA ARG A 68 2.13 0.99 -1.73
C ARG A 68 1.82 0.62 -0.29
N LEU A 69 0.55 0.44 0.07
CA LEU A 69 0.15 0.05 1.43
C LEU A 69 0.67 -1.35 1.81
N ASP A 70 1.18 -1.49 3.02
CA ASP A 70 1.60 -2.77 3.62
C ASP A 70 0.43 -3.52 4.24
N ILE A 71 -0.56 -3.84 3.41
CA ILE A 71 -1.78 -4.56 3.81
C ILE A 71 -1.96 -5.83 2.96
N PRO A 72 -2.79 -6.79 3.40
CA PRO A 72 -3.05 -8.01 2.63
C PRO A 72 -3.55 -7.69 1.21
N ALA A 73 -3.09 -8.45 0.23
CA ALA A 73 -3.50 -8.28 -1.16
C ALA A 73 -5.03 -8.38 -1.31
N GLY A 74 -5.61 -7.52 -2.14
CA GLY A 74 -7.06 -7.45 -2.34
C GLY A 74 -7.82 -6.66 -1.25
N THR A 75 -7.16 -6.25 -0.17
CA THR A 75 -7.76 -5.36 0.83
C THR A 75 -7.49 -3.89 0.54
N SER A 76 -8.12 -3.02 1.32
CA SER A 76 -8.05 -1.56 1.17
C SER A 76 -8.24 -0.85 2.51
N GLN A 77 -7.63 0.32 2.63
CA GLN A 77 -7.79 1.21 3.78
C GLN A 77 -8.82 2.31 3.45
N ARG A 78 -9.83 2.50 4.30
CA ARG A 78 -10.80 3.60 4.19
C ARG A 78 -10.40 4.77 5.10
N PHE A 79 -10.49 5.98 4.56
CA PHE A 79 -10.25 7.25 5.22
C PHE A 79 -11.53 8.08 5.19
N GLU A 80 -12.09 8.37 6.36
CA GLU A 80 -13.24 9.28 6.49
C GLU A 80 -12.79 10.74 6.28
N PRO A 81 -13.70 11.65 5.89
CA PRO A 81 -13.43 13.09 5.84
C PRO A 81 -12.82 13.60 7.15
N GLY A 82 -11.70 14.33 7.07
CA GLY A 82 -10.97 14.87 8.22
C GLY A 82 -10.16 13.85 9.03
N ALA A 83 -10.20 12.56 8.69
CA ALA A 83 -9.45 11.55 9.43
C ALA A 83 -7.96 11.58 9.08
N SER A 84 -7.12 11.64 10.11
CA SER A 84 -5.68 11.41 10.03
C SER A 84 -5.37 9.98 10.48
N ARG A 85 -4.60 9.23 9.70
CA ARG A 85 -4.15 7.88 10.06
C ARG A 85 -2.70 7.67 9.65
N GLU A 86 -1.93 7.04 10.54
CA GLU A 86 -0.63 6.48 10.23
C GLU A 86 -0.82 5.13 9.52
N VAL A 87 -0.15 4.95 8.38
CA VAL A 87 -0.19 3.71 7.60
C VAL A 87 1.22 3.20 7.33
N ASP A 88 1.38 1.89 7.41
CA ASP A 88 2.60 1.20 6.98
C ASP A 88 2.60 1.05 5.45
N VAL A 89 3.75 1.31 4.85
CA VAL A 89 3.95 1.28 3.40
C VAL A 89 5.19 0.48 3.04
N VAL A 90 5.12 -0.19 1.90
CA VAL A 90 6.20 -1.04 1.35
C VAL A 90 6.47 -0.66 -0.09
N THR A 91 7.73 -0.81 -0.52
CA THR A 91 8.15 -0.55 -1.90
C THR A 91 7.43 -1.45 -2.90
N LEU A 92 7.11 -0.86 -4.05
CA LEU A 92 6.82 -1.62 -5.26
C LEU A 92 8.11 -2.31 -5.72
N ARG A 93 8.02 -3.62 -5.97
CA ARG A 93 9.10 -4.47 -6.53
C ARG A 93 8.73 -4.94 -7.95
N GLY A 94 9.58 -5.74 -8.57
CA GLY A 94 9.48 -6.13 -9.97
C GLY A 94 10.16 -5.11 -10.87
N ALA A 95 9.59 -4.79 -12.03
CA ALA A 95 10.13 -3.77 -12.94
C ALA A 95 10.00 -2.33 -12.41
N ARG A 96 9.34 -2.14 -11.26
CA ARG A 96 9.09 -0.83 -10.62
C ARG A 96 8.62 0.24 -11.61
N ARG A 97 7.61 -0.12 -12.40
CA ARG A 97 6.98 0.73 -13.40
C ARG A 97 5.51 0.89 -13.07
N VAL A 98 5.02 2.12 -12.97
CA VAL A 98 3.61 2.45 -12.66
C VAL A 98 3.00 3.23 -13.83
N PRO A 99 2.52 2.54 -14.87
CA PRO A 99 1.92 3.22 -16.00
C PRO A 99 0.52 3.78 -15.66
N GLY A 100 0.35 5.10 -15.79
CA GLY A 100 -0.94 5.72 -16.13
C GLY A 100 -2.09 5.56 -15.13
N LEU A 101 -1.88 5.87 -13.85
CA LEU A 101 -2.95 5.84 -12.83
C LEU A 101 -3.80 7.12 -12.77
N GLN A 102 -3.23 8.28 -13.12
CA GLN A 102 -3.95 9.55 -13.22
C GLN A 102 -3.61 10.26 -14.53
N ARG A 103 -4.58 10.96 -15.12
CA ARG A 103 -4.36 11.77 -16.32
C ARG A 103 -3.45 12.95 -15.99
N GLY A 104 -2.37 13.12 -16.75
CA GLY A 104 -1.44 14.24 -16.62
C GLY A 104 -0.41 14.12 -15.49
N ARG A 105 -0.38 12.99 -14.76
CA ARG A 105 0.60 12.73 -13.70
C ARG A 105 1.61 11.70 -14.21
N THR A 106 2.88 12.10 -14.38
CA THR A 106 3.98 11.28 -14.93
C THR A 106 4.80 10.56 -13.86
N ASP A 107 4.45 10.78 -12.60
CA ASP A 107 5.12 10.33 -11.38
C ASP A 107 5.18 8.80 -11.27
N GLY A 108 4.36 8.10 -12.06
CA GLY A 108 4.33 6.64 -12.07
C GLY A 108 5.38 5.98 -12.98
N GLY A 109 6.03 6.69 -13.89
CA GLY A 109 6.87 6.15 -14.98
C GLY A 109 7.82 4.97 -14.65
N GLU A 110 9.13 5.20 -14.71
CA GLU A 110 10.13 4.24 -14.18
C GLU A 110 10.61 4.77 -12.83
N LEU A 111 10.39 4.01 -11.75
CA LEU A 111 10.67 4.46 -10.39
C LEU A 111 12.15 4.31 -9.99
N GLY A 112 13.00 3.82 -10.91
CA GLY A 112 14.41 3.55 -10.66
C GLY A 112 14.67 2.42 -9.65
N PRO A 113 15.91 2.24 -9.18
CA PRO A 113 16.24 1.29 -8.12
C PRO A 113 15.71 1.75 -6.75
N VAL A 114 15.57 0.81 -5.81
CA VAL A 114 15.16 1.18 -4.45
C VAL A 114 16.36 1.84 -3.78
N ALA A 115 16.17 3.05 -3.23
CA ALA A 115 17.23 3.75 -2.52
C ALA A 115 17.76 2.88 -1.37
N THR A 116 19.04 2.51 -1.45
CA THR A 116 19.74 1.77 -0.40
C THR A 116 20.09 2.70 0.75
N GLU A 117 20.16 2.18 1.97
CA GLU A 117 20.70 2.89 3.13
C GLU A 117 22.15 3.32 2.85
N GLY A 118 22.33 4.57 2.37
CA GLY A 118 23.62 5.12 1.97
C GLY A 118 23.57 6.44 1.18
N GLU A 119 22.46 6.75 0.50
CA GLU A 119 22.33 7.97 -0.33
C GLU A 119 21.60 9.14 0.34
N ALA A 120 21.14 8.98 1.60
CA ALA A 120 20.60 10.07 2.39
C ALA A 120 21.69 10.63 3.32
N ARG A 121 22.62 11.41 2.78
CA ARG A 121 23.50 12.29 3.56
C ARG A 121 23.51 13.69 2.98
#